data_AF-A0A848GLY0-F1
#
_entry.id   AF-A0A848GLY0-F1
#
_cell.length_a   1.000
_cell.length_b   1.000
_cell.length_c   1.000
_cell.angle_alpha   90.00
_cell.angle_beta   90.00
_cell.angle_gamma   90.00
#
_symmetry.space_group_name_H-M   'P 1'
#
loop_
_entity.id
_entity.type
_entity.pdbx_description
1 polymer ?
#
loop_
_entity_poly.entity_id
_entity_poly.type
_entity_poly.pdbx_seq_one_letter_code
_entity_poly.pdbx_strand_id
1 'polypeptide(L)' 'MTRYEPPSDADLIVSLREGNSGAFTEIYNRYWKQLLAIAYLHSRDKNLAEEIVQEVFISLWNRRYELYIDNVNAYLATGY' A
#
# COMPACT_ATOMS: atom_id res chain seq x y z
N MET A 1 -22.39 18.08 -8.15
CA MET A 1 -21.85 17.09 -9.10
C MET A 1 -20.34 17.05 -8.92
N THR A 2 -19.84 16.30 -7.93
CA THR A 2 -18.40 16.15 -7.71
C THR A 2 -17.88 15.02 -8.60
N ARG A 3 -16.97 15.33 -9.53
CA ARG A 3 -16.21 14.33 -10.27
C ARG A 3 -15.35 13.60 -9.26
N TYR A 4 -15.72 12.38 -8.91
CA TYR A 4 -14.90 11.50 -8.06
C TYR A 4 -13.74 11.04 -8.94
N GLU A 5 -12.66 11.82 -8.97
CA GLU A 5 -11.39 11.37 -9.54
C GLU A 5 -10.85 10.28 -8.62
N PRO A 6 -10.45 9.11 -9.15
CA PRO A 6 -9.89 8.06 -8.32
C PRO A 6 -8.69 8.64 -7.57
N PRO A 7 -8.59 8.45 -6.24
CA PRO A 7 -7.47 8.99 -5.47
C PRO A 7 -6.15 8.51 -6.07
N SER A 8 -5.19 9.42 -6.11
CA SER A 8 -3.85 9.12 -6.60
C SER A 8 -3.20 8.10 -5.67
N ASP A 9 -2.23 7.36 -6.18
CA ASP A 9 -1.40 6.44 -5.39
C ASP A 9 -0.81 7.12 -4.13
N ALA A 10 -0.36 8.37 -4.24
CA ALA A 10 0.07 9.18 -3.10
C ALA A 10 -1.02 9.34 -2.02
N ASP A 11 -2.24 9.73 -2.40
CA ASP A 11 -3.36 9.92 -1.47
C ASP A 11 -3.78 8.60 -0.81
N LEU A 12 -3.73 7.49 -1.56
CA LEU A 12 -4.00 6.16 -1.05
C LEU A 12 -2.93 5.73 -0.05
N ILE A 13 -1.65 6.05 -0.27
CA ILE A 13 -0.58 5.75 0.68
C ILE A 13 -0.72 6.59 1.95
N VAL A 14 -1.07 7.88 1.84
CA VAL A 14 -1.35 8.73 3.01
C VAL A 14 -2.53 8.17 3.80
N SER A 15 -3.64 7.87 3.14
CA SER A 15 -4.83 7.29 3.76
C SER A 15 -4.55 5.92 4.39
N LEU A 16 -3.74 5.08 3.73
CA LEU A 16 -3.31 3.78 4.26
C LEU A 16 -2.52 3.93 5.56
N ARG A 17 -1.65 4.95 5.66
CA ARG A 17 -0.89 5.26 6.89
C ARG A 17 -1.79 5.70 8.03
N GLU A 18 -2.86 6.43 7.73
CA GLU A 18 -3.89 6.80 8.71
C GLU A 18 -4.72 5.59 9.18
N GLY A 19 -4.47 4.39 8.64
CA GLY A 19 -5.19 3.17 8.97
C GLY A 19 -6.52 3.05 8.22
N ASN A 20 -6.71 3.79 7.13
CA ASN A 20 -7.92 3.71 6.32
C ASN A 20 -7.94 2.40 5.53
N SER A 21 -8.77 1.46 5.98
CA SER A 21 -8.99 0.17 5.31
C SER A 21 -9.54 0.30 3.89
N GLY A 22 -10.23 1.41 3.57
CA GLY A 22 -10.70 1.70 2.22
C GLY A 22 -9.55 1.94 1.24
N ALA A 23 -8.52 2.67 1.69
CA ALA A 23 -7.33 2.90 0.89
C ALA A 23 -6.52 1.62 0.66
N PHE A 24 -6.42 0.76 1.68
CA PHE A 24 -5.83 -0.57 1.52
C PHE A 24 -6.58 -1.43 0.52
N THR A 25 -7.92 -1.44 0.59
CA THR A 25 -8.77 -2.19 -0.34
C THR A 25 -8.56 -1.72 -1.78
N GLU A 26 -8.44 -0.40 -2.01
CA GLU A 26 -8.19 0.16 -3.33
C GLU A 26 -6.80 -0.25 -3.86
N ILE A 27 -5.76 -0.13 -3.04
CA ILE A 27 -4.39 -0.58 -3.38
C ILE A 27 -4.40 -2.08 -3.69
N TYR A 28 -5.06 -2.89 -2.86
CA TYR A 28 -5.19 -4.32 -3.07
C TYR A 28 -5.84 -4.61 -4.42
N ASN A 29 -6.99 -4.00 -4.74
CA ASN A 29 -7.67 -4.23 -6.01
C ASN A 29 -6.83 -3.83 -7.24
N ARG A 30 -6.08 -2.73 -7.15
CA ARG A 30 -5.21 -2.24 -8.25
C ARG A 30 -4.00 -3.14 -8.49
N TYR A 31 -3.36 -3.62 -7.43
CA TYR A 31 -2.07 -4.30 -7.52
C TYR A 31 -2.14 -5.82 -7.38
N TRP A 32 -3.21 -6.38 -6.79
CA TRP A 32 -3.38 -7.83 -6.59
C TRP A 32 -3.18 -8.62 -7.87
N LYS A 33 -3.87 -8.25 -8.96
CA LYS A 33 -3.79 -9.01 -10.22
C LYS A 33 -2.38 -8.99 -10.82
N GLN A 34 -1.70 -7.85 -10.71
CA GLN A 34 -0.35 -7.68 -11.24
C GLN A 34 0.66 -8.47 -10.41
N LEU A 35 0.60 -8.35 -9.08
CA LEU A 35 1.45 -9.11 -8.16
C LEU A 35 1.22 -10.61 -8.29
N LEU A 36 -0.04 -11.04 -8.45
CA LEU A 36 -0.39 -12.44 -8.61
C LEU A 36 0.18 -13.00 -9.92
N ALA A 37 0.12 -12.24 -11.01
CA ALA A 37 0.74 -12.63 -12.27
C ALA A 37 2.26 -12.77 -12.13
N ILE A 38 2.93 -11.82 -11.46
CA ILE A 38 4.38 -11.86 -11.23
C ILE A 38 4.76 -13.06 -10.35
N ALA A 39 4.06 -13.25 -9.23
CA ALA A 39 4.29 -14.36 -8.31
C ALA A 39 4.01 -15.71 -9.00
N TYR A 40 2.98 -15.79 -9.84
CA TYR A 40 2.68 -16.99 -10.62
C TYR A 40 3.75 -17.27 -11.68
N LEU A 41 4.29 -16.25 -12.35
CA LEU A 41 5.40 -16.42 -13.29
C LEU A 41 6.66 -16.96 -12.61
N HIS A 42 6.89 -16.59 -11.35
CA HIS A 42 8.04 -17.05 -10.57
C HIS A 42 7.84 -18.44 -9.96
N SER A 43 6.71 -18.65 -9.27
CA SER A 43 6.42 -19.88 -8.55
C SER A 43 5.85 -20.99 -9.44
N ARG A 44 5.24 -20.64 -10.58
CA ARG A 44 4.45 -21.52 -11.47
C ARG A 44 3.33 -22.31 -10.78
N ASP A 45 3.06 -21.98 -9.53
CA ASP A 45 2.02 -22.57 -8.71
C ASP A 45 1.08 -21.44 -8.27
N LYS A 46 -0.21 -21.65 -8.50
CA LYS A 46 -1.22 -20.63 -8.19
C LYS A 46 -1.37 -20.45 -6.68
N ASN A 47 -1.33 -21.54 -5.92
CA ASN A 47 -1.51 -21.51 -4.47
C ASN A 47 -0.35 -20.76 -3.82
N LEU A 48 0.89 -21.10 -4.21
CA LEU A 48 2.09 -20.41 -3.74
C LEU A 48 2.12 -18.94 -4.15
N ALA A 49 1.65 -18.62 -5.35
CA ALA A 49 1.54 -17.23 -5.81
C ALA A 49 0.53 -16.42 -4.97
N GLU A 50 -0.63 -17.01 -4.66
CA GLU A 50 -1.64 -16.39 -3.79
C GLU A 50 -1.08 -16.15 -2.37
N GLU A 51 -0.35 -17.11 -1.80
CA GLU A 51 0.31 -16.94 -0.50
C GLU A 51 1.35 -15.82 -0.50
N ILE A 52 2.22 -15.76 -1.53
CA ILE A 52 3.22 -14.68 -1.66
C ILE A 52 2.53 -13.32 -1.71
N VAL A 53 1.48 -13.19 -2.53
CA VAL A 53 0.76 -11.92 -2.66
C VAL A 53 0.08 -11.55 -1.33
N GLN A 54 -0.55 -12.51 -0.65
CA GLN A 54 -1.13 -12.29 0.67
C GLN A 54 -0.09 -11.81 1.68
N GLU A 55 1.06 -12.47 1.79
CA GLU A 55 2.14 -12.10 2.71
C GLU A 55 2.68 -10.69 2.42
N VAL A 56 2.79 -10.31 1.14
CA VAL A 56 3.18 -8.95 0.72
C VAL A 56 2.16 -7.92 1.22
N PHE A 57 0.87 -8.17 1.04
CA PHE A 57 -0.19 -7.25 1.49
C PHE A 57 -0.32 -7.22 3.02
N ILE A 58 -0.16 -8.35 3.70
CA ILE A 58 -0.14 -8.44 5.17
C ILE A 58 1.04 -7.66 5.72
N SER A 59 2.23 -7.82 5.12
CA SER A 59 3.43 -7.07 5.48
C SER A 59 3.24 -5.57 5.22
N LEU A 60 2.64 -5.19 4.10
CA LEU A 60 2.32 -3.80 3.77
C LEU A 60 1.37 -3.20 4.81
N TRP A 61 0.32 -3.92 5.19
CA TRP A 61 -0.61 -3.48 6.23
C TRP A 61 0.09 -3.38 7.57
N ASN A 62 0.86 -4.37 8.01
CA ASN A 62 1.57 -4.29 9.29
C ASN A 62 2.56 -3.12 9.34
N ARG A 63 3.31 -2.91 8.26
CA ARG A 63 4.28 -1.81 8.13
C ARG A 63 3.66 -0.46 7.76
N ARG A 64 2.32 -0.35 7.68
CA ARG A 64 1.63 0.91 7.31
C ARG A 64 2.00 2.08 8.21
N TYR A 65 2.29 1.81 9.49
CA TYR A 65 2.73 2.82 10.45
C TYR A 65 4.25 3.04 10.45
N GLU A 66 5.02 2.07 9.95
CA GLU A 66 6.49 2.13 9.85
C GLU A 66 6.96 2.79 8.55
N LEU A 67 6.06 3.07 7.60
CA LEU A 67 6.30 3.93 6.44
C LEU A 67 6.45 5.40 6.86
N TYR A 68 7.19 5.66 7.93
CA TYR A 68 7.62 6.98 8.35
C TYR A 68 8.51 7.55 7.25
N ILE A 69 7.94 8.45 6.46
CA ILE A 69 8.73 9.50 5.82
C ILE A 69 9.19 10.37 7.00
N ASP A 70 10.38 10.04 7.48
CA ASP A 70 11.16 10.95 8.29
C ASP A 70 11.43 12.22 7.46
N ASN A 71 11.17 13.36 8.11
CA ASN A 71 11.61 14.70 7.74
C ASN A 71 10.96 15.43 6.56
N VAL A 72 9.94 16.23 6.90
CA VAL A 72 9.97 17.66 6.58
C VAL A 72 9.75 18.52 7.83
N ASN A 73 8.88 18.09 8.77
CA ASN A 73 8.57 18.90 9.96
C ASN A 73 9.54 18.72 11.14
N ALA A 74 10.25 17.59 11.27
CA ALA A 74 11.19 17.40 12.37
C ALA A 74 12.49 18.24 12.23
N TYR A 75 12.79 18.76 11.04
CA TYR A 75 13.84 19.76 10.81
C TYR A 75 13.41 21.21 11.12
N LEU A 76 12.10 21.50 11.19
CA LEU A 76 11.58 22.86 11.44
C LEU A 76 11.17 23.09 12.91
N ALA A 77 11.15 22.03 13.73
CA ALA A 77 10.94 22.13 15.18
C ALA A 77 12.23 22.33 15.98
N THR A 78 13.38 22.59 15.33
CA THR A 78 14.48 23.34 15.96
C THR A 78 14.10 24.82 15.95
N GLY A 79 13.02 25.15 16.67
CA GLY A 79 12.66 26.51 17.01
C GLY A 79 13.50 26.94 18.21
N TYR A 80 14.32 27.97 17.96
CA TYR A 80 15.09 28.81 18.88
C TYR A 80 14.51 28.94 20.30
#